data_AF-A0A0C9SCS3-F1
#
_entry.id   AF-A0A0C9SCS3-F1
#
_cell.length_a   1.000
_cell.length_b   1.000
_cell.length_c   1.000
_cell.angle_alpha   90.00
_cell.angle_beta   90.00
_cell.angle_gamma   90.00
#
_symmetry.space_group_name_H-M   'P 1'
#
loop_
_entity.id
_entity.type
_entity.pdbx_description
1 polymer ?
#
loop_
_entity_poly.entity_id
_entity_poly.type
_entity_poly.pdbx_seq_one_letter_code
_entity_poly.pdbx_strand_id
1 'polypeptide(L)'
;MAKISVWAMALITFVIIGATFWYAEDGDHIDHQGCKLGIVNLKIGQSARYNNPCMKATCYGDFTRLVINGCPDSDEDFKGEDLNRQLWPFCCDDYWKK
;
A
#
# COMPACT_ATOMS: atom_id res chain seq x y z
N MET A 1 40.85 15.87 -30.32
CA MET A 1 39.66 16.63 -29.88
C MET A 1 38.48 16.18 -30.73
N ALA A 2 37.58 15.36 -30.18
CA ALA A 2 36.43 14.84 -30.92
C ALA A 2 35.34 15.92 -31.02
N LYS A 3 34.94 16.27 -32.26
CA LYS A 3 33.83 17.20 -32.53
C LYS A 3 32.54 16.39 -32.54
N ILE A 4 31.78 16.44 -31.45
CA ILE A 4 30.48 15.79 -31.35
C ILE A 4 29.49 16.66 -32.14
N SER A 5 28.89 16.07 -33.18
CA SER A 5 27.89 16.71 -34.03
C SER A 5 26.66 17.11 -33.20
N VAL A 6 26.12 18.31 -33.44
CA VAL A 6 24.91 18.84 -32.77
C VAL A 6 23.71 17.88 -32.90
N TRP A 7 23.66 17.10 -33.98
CA TRP A 7 22.64 16.08 -34.21
C TRP A 7 22.72 14.89 -33.23
N ALA A 8 23.91 14.60 -32.71
CA ALA A 8 24.10 13.53 -31.73
C ALA A 8 23.60 13.92 -30.32
N MET A 9 23.62 15.21 -29.97
CA MET A 9 23.10 15.67 -28.67
C MET A 9 21.57 15.56 -28.60
N ALA A 10 20.86 15.89 -29.68
CA ALA A 10 19.39 15.82 -29.72
C ALA A 10 18.87 14.39 -29.52
N LEU A 11 19.54 13.39 -30.11
CA LEU A 11 19.21 11.97 -29.93
C LEU A 11 19.43 11.50 -28.49
N ILE A 12 20.55 11.91 -27.86
CA ILE A 12 20.83 11.56 -26.46
C ILE A 12 19.78 12.18 -25.52
N THR A 13 19.33 13.40 -25.81
CA THR A 13 18.33 14.07 -24.98
C THR A 13 16.97 13.37 -25.07
N PHE A 14 16.58 12.90 -26.26
CA PHE A 14 15.35 12.14 -26.46
C PHE A 14 15.34 10.80 -25.73
N VAL A 15 16.48 10.10 -25.69
CA VAL A 15 16.60 8.81 -24.99
C VAL A 15 16.50 8.98 -23.48
N ILE A 16 17.05 10.05 -22.92
CA ILE A 16 17.02 10.29 -21.47
C ILE A 16 15.59 10.61 -20.98
N ILE A 17 14.83 11.40 -21.75
CA ILE A 17 13.44 11.76 -21.38
C ILE A 17 12.51 10.53 -21.46
N GLY A 18 12.75 9.61 -22.41
CA GLY A 18 11.96 8.38 -22.52
C GLY A 18 12.16 7.40 -21.35
N ALA A 19 13.33 7.40 -20.72
CA ALA A 19 13.65 6.49 -19.62
C ALA A 19 13.14 6.98 -18.26
N THR A 20 13.00 8.29 -18.06
CA THR A 20 12.50 8.84 -16.77
C THR A 20 10.99 8.75 -16.60
N PHE A 21 10.24 8.52 -17.67
CA PHE A 21 8.77 8.38 -17.61
C PHE A 21 8.30 7.00 -17.11
N TRP A 22 9.20 6.05 -16.91
CA TRP A 22 8.89 4.69 -16.42
C TRP A 22 8.95 4.53 -14.90
N TYR A 23 9.29 5.58 -14.15
CA TYR A 23 9.04 5.63 -12.71
C TYR A 23 7.61 6.11 -12.46
N ALA A 24 6.64 5.31 -12.91
CA ALA A 24 5.29 5.39 -12.37
C ALA A 24 5.39 4.94 -10.91
N GLU A 25 5.23 5.90 -10.01
CA GLU A 25 5.15 5.68 -8.57
C GLU A 25 4.17 4.52 -8.30
N ASP A 26 4.65 3.46 -7.63
CA ASP A 26 3.84 2.37 -7.07
C ASP A 26 2.94 2.92 -5.94
N GLY A 27 2.03 3.83 -6.28
CA GLY A 27 1.04 4.40 -5.40
C GLY A 27 -0.28 3.67 -5.55
N ASP A 28 -0.63 2.86 -4.55
CA ASP A 28 -1.97 2.37 -4.22
C ASP A 28 -2.97 2.32 -5.40
N HIS A 29 -2.82 1.32 -6.27
CA HIS A 29 -3.76 1.08 -7.36
C HIS A 29 -4.96 0.25 -6.88
N ILE A 30 -6.15 0.83 -7.01
CA ILE A 30 -7.44 0.17 -6.85
C ILE A 30 -7.78 -0.48 -8.20
N ASP A 31 -7.49 -1.78 -8.35
CA ASP A 31 -7.85 -2.55 -9.54
C ASP A 31 -9.25 -3.17 -9.33
N HIS A 32 -9.98 -3.46 -10.41
CA HIS A 32 -11.32 -4.09 -10.37
C HIS A 32 -11.32 -5.50 -9.75
N GLN A 33 -10.16 -6.00 -9.32
CA GLN A 33 -9.96 -7.32 -8.72
C GLN A 33 -9.70 -7.29 -7.20
N GLY A 34 -9.46 -6.10 -6.60
CA GLY A 34 -9.16 -5.99 -5.18
C GLY A 34 -8.40 -4.73 -4.79
N CYS A 35 -7.92 -4.71 -3.56
CA CYS A 35 -7.15 -3.60 -3.01
C CYS A 35 -5.68 -4.00 -2.89
N LYS A 36 -4.78 -3.17 -3.42
CA LYS A 36 -3.34 -3.34 -3.25
C LYS A 36 -2.85 -2.48 -2.08
N LEU A 37 -2.05 -3.07 -1.19
CA LEU A 37 -1.33 -2.38 -0.12
C LEU A 37 0.13 -2.81 -0.19
N GLY A 38 0.96 -1.98 -0.83
CA GLY A 38 2.35 -2.33 -1.15
C GLY A 38 2.44 -3.61 -1.98
N ILE A 39 3.07 -4.66 -1.44
CA ILE A 39 3.19 -5.97 -2.10
C ILE A 39 2.00 -6.91 -1.85
N VAL A 40 1.07 -6.54 -0.97
CA VAL A 40 -0.06 -7.38 -0.58
C VAL A 40 -1.28 -7.04 -1.45
N ASN A 41 -1.90 -8.08 -2.00
CA ASN A 41 -3.18 -7.98 -2.71
C ASN A 41 -4.30 -8.56 -1.85
N LEU A 42 -5.27 -7.74 -1.48
CA LEU A 42 -6.47 -8.12 -0.76
C LEU A 42 -7.61 -8.27 -1.76
N LYS A 43 -8.30 -9.42 -1.73
CA LYS A 43 -9.53 -9.57 -2.50
C LYS A 43 -10.64 -8.73 -1.87
N ILE A 44 -11.64 -8.38 -2.67
CA ILE A 44 -12.86 -7.75 -2.19
C ILE A 44 -13.48 -8.57 -1.04
N GLY A 45 -13.83 -7.90 0.05
CA GLY A 45 -14.37 -8.52 1.27
C GLY A 45 -13.31 -9.12 2.20
N GLN A 46 -12.03 -9.09 1.83
CA GLN A 46 -10.96 -9.56 2.71
C GLN A 46 -10.41 -8.45 3.59
N SER A 47 -9.95 -8.87 4.76
CA SER A 47 -9.15 -8.05 5.67
C SER A 47 -7.85 -8.76 6.02
N ALA A 48 -6.76 -8.00 6.15
CA ALA A 48 -5.49 -8.45 6.71
C ALA A 48 -5.12 -7.62 7.94
N ARG A 49 -4.43 -8.26 8.87
CA ARG A 49 -3.95 -7.65 10.11
C ARG A 49 -2.43 -7.69 10.11
N TYR A 50 -1.83 -6.60 10.56
CA TYR A 50 -0.40 -6.38 10.54
C TYR A 50 0.09 -6.05 11.94
N ASN A 51 1.35 -6.39 12.22
CA ASN A 51 2.03 -6.02 13.46
C ASN A 51 3.00 -4.85 13.29
N ASN A 52 3.51 -4.63 12.08
CA ASN A 52 4.41 -3.53 11.76
C ASN A 52 4.12 -2.99 10.34
N PRO A 53 3.43 -1.84 10.20
CA PRO A 53 2.77 -1.09 11.28
C PRO A 53 1.58 -1.86 11.88
N CYS A 54 1.25 -1.62 13.15
CA CYS A 54 0.15 -2.29 13.83
C CYS A 54 -1.20 -1.73 13.36
N MET A 55 -1.83 -2.40 12.40
CA MET A 55 -3.06 -1.93 11.74
C MET A 55 -3.86 -3.09 11.14
N LYS A 56 -5.11 -2.81 10.79
CA LYS A 56 -5.99 -3.70 10.01
C LYS A 56 -6.34 -3.03 8.68
N ALA A 57 -6.08 -3.72 7.58
CA ALA A 57 -6.48 -3.29 6.24
C ALA A 57 -7.70 -4.10 5.80
N THR A 58 -8.74 -3.43 5.31
CA THR A 58 -9.97 -4.06 4.81
C THR A 58 -10.29 -3.57 3.41
N CYS A 59 -10.55 -4.49 2.49
CA CYS A 59 -10.94 -4.17 1.13
C CYS A 59 -12.45 -4.31 0.96
N TYR A 60 -13.15 -3.19 0.75
CA TYR A 60 -14.60 -3.16 0.50
C TYR A 60 -14.91 -3.21 -0.99
N GLY A 61 -16.05 -3.83 -1.37
CA GLY A 61 -16.41 -4.15 -2.75
C GLY A 61 -17.40 -3.24 -3.44
N ASP A 62 -18.30 -2.57 -2.71
CA ASP A 62 -19.36 -1.75 -3.30
C ASP A 62 -18.80 -0.56 -4.09
N PHE A 63 -17.68 -0.03 -3.60
CA PHE A 63 -16.79 0.89 -4.29
C PHE A 63 -15.41 0.46 -3.87
N THR A 64 -14.63 -0.21 -4.74
CA THR A 64 -13.35 -0.83 -4.35
C THR A 64 -12.54 0.15 -3.51
N ARG A 65 -12.47 -0.09 -2.20
CA ARG A 65 -11.94 0.87 -1.23
C ARG A 65 -11.12 0.13 -0.20
N LEU A 66 -9.87 0.53 -0.10
CA LEU A 66 -9.00 0.14 0.99
C LEU A 66 -9.27 1.05 2.19
N VAL A 67 -9.64 0.44 3.31
CA VAL A 67 -9.76 1.13 4.59
C VAL A 67 -8.69 0.57 5.51
N ILE A 68 -7.88 1.47 6.06
CA ILE A 68 -6.82 1.15 7.02
C ILE A 68 -7.27 1.66 8.38
N ASN A 69 -7.49 0.73 9.30
CA ASN A 69 -7.78 1.03 10.69
C ASN A 69 -6.48 0.90 11.48
N GLY A 70 -6.09 1.99 12.15
CA GLY A 70 -5.02 1.97 13.14
C GLY A 70 -5.45 1.22 14.41
N CYS A 71 -4.71 1.41 15.49
CA CYS A 71 -5.05 0.81 16.78
C CYS A 71 -6.47 1.18 17.22
N PRO A 72 -7.26 0.21 17.72
CA PRO A 72 -8.61 0.48 18.17
C PRO A 72 -8.57 1.25 19.49
N ASP A 73 -9.58 2.10 19.70
CA ASP A 73 -9.74 2.81 20.97
C ASP A 73 -10.46 1.95 22.01
N SER A 74 -11.20 0.92 21.56
CA SER A 74 -12.04 0.04 22.37
C SER A 74 -12.15 -1.39 21.81
N ASP A 75 -12.59 -2.33 22.64
CA ASP A 75 -12.82 -3.73 22.25
C ASP A 75 -13.92 -3.89 21.20
N GLU A 76 -14.83 -2.93 21.11
CA GLU A 76 -15.98 -3.00 20.20
C GLU A 76 -15.54 -3.04 18.74
N ASP A 77 -14.37 -2.48 18.42
CA ASP A 77 -13.80 -2.37 17.07
C ASP A 77 -13.35 -3.72 16.47
N PHE A 78 -13.23 -4.76 17.28
CA PHE A 78 -12.80 -6.11 16.84
C PHE A 78 -13.54 -7.24 17.55
N LYS A 79 -14.61 -6.92 18.28
CA LYS A 79 -15.40 -7.89 19.03
C LYS A 79 -15.98 -8.96 18.09
N GLY A 80 -15.73 -10.22 18.41
CA GLY A 80 -16.25 -11.36 17.66
C GLY A 80 -15.37 -11.81 16.49
N GLU A 81 -14.19 -11.23 16.32
CA GLU A 81 -13.18 -11.75 15.39
C GLU A 81 -12.32 -12.84 16.06
N ASP A 82 -11.88 -13.83 15.28
CA ASP A 82 -10.86 -14.77 15.73
C ASP A 82 -9.48 -14.09 15.62
N LEU A 83 -8.80 -13.93 16.75
CA LEU A 83 -7.64 -13.04 16.87
C LEU A 83 -6.34 -13.79 17.13
N ASN A 84 -5.36 -13.55 16.25
CA ASN A 84 -3.97 -13.90 16.54
C ASN A 84 -3.35 -12.85 17.47
N ARG A 85 -2.85 -13.29 18.63
CA ARG A 85 -2.22 -12.44 19.66
C ARG A 85 -0.98 -11.67 19.20
N GLN A 86 -0.43 -11.98 18.03
CA GLN A 86 0.75 -11.30 17.48
C GLN A 86 0.40 -10.14 16.53
N LEU A 87 -0.86 -10.01 16.13
CA LEU A 87 -1.31 -9.03 15.14
C LEU A 87 -2.27 -8.01 15.77
N TRP A 88 -2.69 -7.02 14.99
CA TRP A 88 -3.75 -6.10 15.38
C TRP A 88 -4.98 -6.88 15.88
N PRO A 89 -5.59 -6.50 17.02
CA PRO A 89 -5.33 -5.29 17.82
C PRO A 89 -4.24 -5.44 18.89
N PHE A 90 -3.70 -6.64 19.12
CA PHE A 90 -2.83 -6.94 20.26
C PHE A 90 -1.41 -6.38 20.16
N CYS A 91 -0.95 -6.04 18.95
CA CYS A 91 0.30 -5.30 18.76
C CYS A 91 0.23 -3.82 19.13
N CYS A 92 -0.94 -3.33 19.58
CA CYS A 92 -1.11 -1.95 20.01
C CYS A 92 -0.63 -1.78 21.45
N ASP A 93 0.42 -0.98 21.65
CA ASP A 93 1.06 -0.77 22.95
C ASP A 93 0.11 -0.19 24.02
N ASP A 94 -0.87 0.62 23.59
CA ASP A 94 -1.79 1.30 24.50
C ASP A 94 -3.03 0.47 24.84
N TYR A 95 -3.31 -0.59 24.07
CA TYR A 95 -4.46 -1.45 24.31
C TYR A 95 -4.38 -2.17 25.66
N TRP A 96 -3.17 -2.56 26.09
CA TRP A 96 -2.94 -3.24 27.37
C TRP A 96 -2.88 -2.31 28.59
N LYS A 97 -2.95 -0.98 28.38
CA LYS A 97 -2.80 0.02 29.45
C LYS A 97 -4.14 0.55 30.00
N LYS A 98 -5.27 0.17 29.41
CA LYS A 98 -6.63 0.44 29.92
C LYS A 98 -7.14 -0.75 30.72
#